data_AF-A0A8B7K6X4-F1
#
_entry.id   AF-A0A8B7K6X4-F1
#
_cell.length_a   1.000
_cell.length_b   1.000
_cell.length_c   1.000
_cell.angle_alpha   90.00
_cell.angle_beta   90.00
_cell.angle_gamma   90.00
#
_symmetry.space_group_name_H-M   'P 1'
#
loop_
_entity.id
_entity.type
_entity.pdbx_description
1 polymer ?
#
loop_
_entity_poly.entity_id
_entity_poly.type
_entity_poly.pdbx_seq_one_letter_code
_entity_poly.pdbx_strand_id
1 'polypeptide(L)'
;MESLPRVTGSPSTGVFASTLEPLPRTRGQRGGAWAGPSVGTSAKGAHECWTESLRMDFKIEHTWDEFPVKHEPVFVRVNPGDGGVMMEISAPFFNDPPAPLGEPGKPFNELWDYEVVEAFFLNDITEQYLEVELCPHGQHLVLLLSGRRNVWKQELDLSFKVSRGETKWEGKAYLPWCYFPPNVTKFNSFAIHGSKDKRNYEALYPVPQHELQQGQKPDFHRLEYFKPFSFNTLLGEEWKQPESELWL
;
A
#
# COMPACT_ATOMS: atom_id res chain seq x y z
N MET A 1 13.88 -12.63 32.72
CA MET A 1 13.22 -13.52 33.70
C MET A 1 11.74 -13.47 33.35
N GLU A 2 11.04 -14.50 32.91
CA GLU A 2 11.27 -15.94 32.77
C GLU A 2 10.62 -16.42 31.47
N SER A 3 11.21 -17.45 30.86
CA SER A 3 10.78 -18.12 29.63
C SER A 3 10.39 -19.57 29.96
N LEU A 4 9.28 -20.07 29.41
CA LEU A 4 8.80 -21.44 29.54
C LEU A 4 8.33 -21.99 28.16
N PRO A 5 8.29 -23.33 27.93
CA PRO A 5 9.20 -23.96 26.97
C PRO A 5 8.58 -24.55 25.69
N ARG A 6 9.47 -24.86 24.74
CA ARG A 6 9.29 -25.59 23.48
C ARG A 6 8.88 -27.05 23.72
N VAL A 7 7.91 -27.53 22.93
CA VAL A 7 7.62 -28.97 22.76
C VAL A 7 8.03 -29.39 21.35
N THR A 8 8.94 -30.35 21.29
CA THR A 8 9.40 -31.04 20.08
C THR A 8 8.62 -32.33 19.87
N GLY A 9 8.23 -32.62 18.63
CA GLY A 9 7.72 -33.94 18.25
C GLY A 9 7.71 -34.14 16.74
N SER A 10 8.63 -34.97 16.24
CA SER A 10 8.55 -35.64 14.94
C SER A 10 8.42 -37.14 15.20
N PRO A 11 7.73 -37.89 14.31
CA PRO A 11 8.45 -38.96 13.62
C PRO A 11 8.06 -39.19 12.14
N SER A 12 9.12 -39.41 11.36
CA SER A 12 9.33 -40.30 10.19
C SER A 12 8.19 -40.96 9.38
N THR A 13 8.35 -40.79 8.06
CA THR A 13 8.31 -41.78 6.94
C THR A 13 7.03 -42.55 6.56
N GLY A 14 6.66 -42.41 5.29
CA GLY A 14 5.81 -43.36 4.55
C GLY A 14 5.82 -43.06 3.04
N VAL A 15 6.55 -43.85 2.27
CA VAL A 15 6.61 -43.84 0.80
C VAL A 15 5.43 -44.64 0.25
N PHE A 16 4.70 -44.12 -0.75
CA PHE A 16 3.97 -44.94 -1.72
C PHE A 16 3.96 -44.25 -3.09
N ALA A 17 4.48 -44.96 -4.09
CA ALA A 17 4.35 -44.64 -5.50
C ALA A 17 3.09 -45.32 -6.05
N SER A 18 2.40 -44.67 -6.99
CA SER A 18 1.64 -45.37 -8.04
C SER A 18 1.41 -44.44 -9.23
N THR A 19 2.01 -44.85 -10.34
CA THR A 19 1.78 -44.53 -11.75
C THR A 19 0.30 -44.47 -12.15
N LEU A 20 -0.01 -43.64 -13.16
CA LEU A 20 -0.94 -43.93 -14.26
C LEU A 20 -0.82 -42.86 -15.37
N GLU A 21 -0.30 -43.26 -16.54
CA GLU A 21 -0.48 -42.56 -17.83
C GLU A 21 -1.86 -42.90 -18.41
N PRO A 22 -2.40 -42.06 -19.33
CA PRO A 22 -2.49 -42.56 -20.72
C PRO A 22 -2.24 -41.52 -21.84
N LEU A 23 -1.72 -42.03 -22.97
CA LEU A 23 -1.56 -41.46 -24.34
C LEU A 23 -2.93 -41.34 -25.09
N PRO A 24 -2.98 -40.97 -26.39
CA PRO A 24 -2.59 -39.72 -27.05
C PRO A 24 -3.77 -39.11 -27.87
N ARG A 25 -3.65 -37.89 -28.39
CA ARG A 25 -4.49 -37.41 -29.51
C ARG A 25 -3.64 -36.87 -30.65
N THR A 26 -3.97 -37.32 -31.85
CA THR A 26 -3.32 -37.00 -33.12
C THR A 26 -4.10 -35.97 -33.93
N ARG A 27 -3.31 -35.15 -34.66
CA ARG A 27 -3.52 -34.61 -36.01
C ARG A 27 -4.45 -33.39 -36.22
N GLY A 28 -3.85 -32.33 -36.76
CA GLY A 28 -4.50 -31.26 -37.52
C GLY A 28 -3.46 -30.46 -38.31
N GLN A 29 -3.46 -30.62 -39.64
CA GLN A 29 -2.48 -30.09 -40.59
C GLN A 29 -2.55 -28.56 -40.78
N ARG A 30 -1.41 -27.94 -41.10
CA ARG A 30 -1.31 -26.61 -41.74
C ARG A 30 -0.98 -26.78 -43.23
N GLY A 31 -1.59 -25.95 -44.07
CA GLY A 31 -1.23 -25.73 -45.48
C GLY A 31 -1.96 -24.49 -46.01
N GLY A 32 -1.25 -23.58 -46.69
CA GLY A 32 -1.73 -22.29 -47.23
C GLY A 32 -2.66 -22.42 -48.46
N ALA A 33 -3.00 -21.39 -49.25
CA ALA A 33 -2.59 -20.01 -49.41
C ALA A 33 -3.60 -19.30 -50.37
N TRP A 34 -3.79 -17.98 -50.20
CA TRP A 34 -4.08 -16.89 -51.17
C TRP A 34 -5.26 -16.91 -52.18
N ALA A 35 -6.10 -15.87 -52.11
CA ALA A 35 -6.58 -15.03 -53.25
C ALA A 35 -7.21 -13.71 -52.72
N GLY A 36 -6.85 -12.55 -53.29
CA GLY A 36 -7.47 -11.22 -53.01
C GLY A 36 -8.62 -10.89 -53.98
N PRO A 37 -8.91 -9.60 -54.26
CA PRO A 37 -9.36 -8.52 -53.39
C PRO A 37 -10.78 -8.03 -53.76
N SER A 38 -11.55 -7.39 -52.84
CA SER A 38 -12.59 -6.41 -53.23
C SER A 38 -13.15 -5.58 -52.06
N VAL A 39 -12.93 -4.27 -52.19
CA VAL A 39 -13.88 -3.16 -51.98
C VAL A 39 -14.73 -3.13 -50.69
N GLY A 40 -14.33 -2.20 -49.82
CA GLY A 40 -15.21 -1.11 -49.37
C GLY A 40 -16.32 -1.43 -48.37
N THR A 41 -16.13 -1.03 -47.13
CA THR A 41 -17.11 -0.19 -46.42
C THR A 41 -16.43 0.45 -45.21
N SER A 42 -16.43 1.79 -45.23
CA SER A 42 -16.06 2.62 -44.10
C SER A 42 -17.02 2.34 -42.95
N ALA A 43 -16.50 1.87 -41.83
CA ALA A 43 -17.24 1.76 -40.58
C ALA A 43 -16.40 2.39 -39.48
N LYS A 44 -16.81 3.62 -39.14
CA LYS A 44 -16.80 4.26 -37.82
C LYS A 44 -15.54 4.02 -36.99
N GLY A 45 -14.72 5.08 -36.90
CA GLY A 45 -13.69 5.20 -35.89
C GLY A 45 -14.27 4.85 -34.53
N ALA A 46 -13.77 3.77 -33.95
CA ALA A 46 -13.79 3.59 -32.53
C ALA A 46 -12.99 4.76 -31.96
N HIS A 47 -13.69 5.72 -31.36
CA HIS A 47 -13.06 6.53 -30.35
C HIS A 47 -12.67 5.54 -29.25
N GLU A 48 -11.44 5.02 -29.31
CA GLU A 48 -10.74 4.59 -28.12
C GLU A 48 -10.67 5.84 -27.25
N CYS A 49 -11.68 5.99 -26.40
CA CYS A 49 -11.63 6.88 -25.27
C CYS A 49 -10.53 6.31 -24.41
N TRP A 50 -9.30 6.79 -24.61
CA TRP A 50 -8.25 6.68 -23.64
C TRP A 50 -8.83 7.32 -22.39
N THR A 51 -9.39 6.52 -21.48
CA THR A 51 -9.52 6.91 -20.08
C THR A 51 -8.09 7.18 -19.67
N GLU A 52 -7.71 8.44 -19.69
CA GLU A 52 -6.54 8.93 -19.00
C GLU A 52 -6.64 8.29 -17.61
N SER A 53 -5.70 7.39 -17.30
CA SER A 53 -5.75 6.64 -16.04
C SER A 53 -5.68 7.68 -14.93
N LEU A 54 -6.84 7.97 -14.34
CA LEU A 54 -6.95 8.81 -13.16
C LEU A 54 -6.15 8.09 -12.09
N ARG A 55 -5.08 8.74 -11.65
CA ARG A 55 -4.20 8.29 -10.58
C ARG A 55 -3.68 9.51 -9.86
N MET A 56 -3.39 9.33 -8.58
CA MET A 56 -2.70 10.34 -7.77
C MET A 56 -1.31 9.82 -7.45
N ASP A 57 -0.31 10.62 -7.78
CA ASP A 57 1.10 10.32 -7.55
C ASP A 57 1.64 11.26 -6.46
N PHE A 58 2.15 10.69 -5.37
CA PHE A 58 2.77 11.40 -4.26
C PHE A 58 4.23 10.99 -4.11
N LYS A 59 5.09 11.93 -3.71
CA LYS A 59 6.51 11.67 -3.44
C LYS A 59 6.90 12.19 -2.08
N ILE A 60 7.52 11.33 -1.28
CA ILE A 60 8.10 11.71 0.00
C ILE A 60 9.53 12.17 -0.27
N GLU A 61 9.74 13.48 -0.30
CA GLU A 61 11.01 14.11 -0.68
C GLU A 61 11.69 14.82 0.49
N HIS A 62 11.05 14.84 1.66
CA HIS A 62 11.52 15.54 2.85
C HIS A 62 11.51 14.64 4.09
N THR A 63 12.43 14.90 5.01
CA THR A 63 12.37 14.44 6.39
C THR A 63 11.19 15.12 7.11
N TRP A 64 10.76 14.55 8.23
CA TRP A 64 9.65 15.06 9.07
C TRP A 64 9.82 16.53 9.50
N ASP A 65 11.05 17.03 9.52
CA ASP A 65 11.51 18.38 9.87
C ASP A 65 11.96 19.21 8.64
N GLU A 66 11.41 18.88 7.46
CA GLU A 66 11.48 19.68 6.23
C GLU A 66 12.89 19.77 5.59
N PHE A 67 13.80 18.83 5.88
CA PHE A 67 15.05 18.71 5.12
C PHE A 67 14.89 17.77 3.93
N PRO A 68 15.50 18.03 2.76
CA PRO A 68 15.47 17.09 1.64
C PRO A 68 16.08 15.73 1.99
N VAL A 69 15.46 14.65 1.53
CA VAL A 69 16.02 13.29 1.64
C VAL A 69 17.29 13.15 0.78
N LYS A 70 18.18 12.24 1.17
CA LYS A 70 19.51 12.04 0.52
C LYS A 70 19.59 10.74 -0.29
N HIS A 71 18.45 10.19 -0.68
CA HIS A 71 18.29 9.02 -1.52
C HIS A 71 17.11 9.23 -2.48
N GLU A 72 16.82 8.23 -3.30
CA GLU A 72 15.62 8.24 -4.15
C GLU A 72 14.36 8.40 -3.29
N PRO A 73 13.42 9.31 -3.64
CA PRO A 73 12.16 9.48 -2.93
C PRO A 73 11.32 8.21 -2.87
N VAL A 74 10.51 8.08 -1.81
CA VAL A 74 9.43 7.09 -1.77
C VAL A 74 8.26 7.60 -2.62
N PHE A 75 7.74 6.74 -3.49
CA PHE A 75 6.57 7.01 -4.30
C PHE A 75 5.36 6.28 -3.74
N VAL A 76 4.27 7.01 -3.54
CA VAL A 76 2.97 6.49 -3.14
C VAL A 76 1.96 6.86 -4.22
N ARG A 77 1.31 5.87 -4.81
CA ARG A 77 0.29 6.07 -5.83
C ARG A 77 -1.05 5.54 -5.35
N VAL A 78 -2.11 6.30 -5.59
CA VAL A 78 -3.49 5.88 -5.35
C VAL A 78 -4.21 5.79 -6.68
N ASN A 79 -4.75 4.60 -6.98
CA ASN A 79 -5.53 4.31 -8.19
C ASN A 79 -6.96 3.88 -7.83
N PRO A 80 -7.95 4.05 -8.73
CA PRO A 80 -9.26 3.44 -8.58
C PRO A 80 -9.13 1.91 -8.43
N GLY A 81 -9.92 1.34 -7.52
CA GLY A 81 -10.08 -0.10 -7.37
C GLY A 81 -11.56 -0.48 -7.43
N ASP A 82 -11.84 -1.76 -7.69
CA ASP A 82 -13.19 -2.29 -7.55
C ASP A 82 -13.51 -2.44 -6.06
N GLY A 83 -14.52 -1.70 -5.56
CA GLY A 83 -14.90 -1.72 -4.14
C GLY A 83 -13.97 -0.96 -3.17
N GLY A 84 -13.01 -0.19 -3.69
CA GLY A 84 -12.02 0.52 -2.89
C GLY A 84 -11.02 1.31 -3.72
N VAL A 85 -9.79 1.44 -3.21
CA VAL A 85 -8.64 1.99 -3.96
C VAL A 85 -7.46 1.02 -3.91
N MET A 86 -6.62 1.08 -4.95
CA MET A 86 -5.34 0.39 -4.97
C MET A 86 -4.23 1.38 -4.62
N MET A 87 -3.56 1.14 -3.50
CA MET A 87 -2.37 1.87 -3.09
C MET A 87 -1.11 1.13 -3.56
N GLU A 88 -0.30 1.78 -4.39
CA GLU A 88 0.95 1.23 -4.90
C GLU A 88 2.14 2.00 -4.32
N ILE A 89 3.16 1.28 -3.90
CA ILE A 89 4.40 1.83 -3.34
C ILE A 89 5.55 1.48 -4.26
N SER A 90 6.46 2.42 -4.49
CA SER A 90 7.79 2.16 -5.02
C SER A 90 8.81 2.94 -4.19
N ALA A 91 9.70 2.22 -3.52
CA ALA A 91 10.59 2.82 -2.52
C ALA A 91 11.98 2.18 -2.59
N PRO A 92 13.04 2.88 -2.12
CA PRO A 92 14.29 2.23 -1.78
C PRO A 92 14.05 1.11 -0.76
N PHE A 93 14.85 0.05 -0.85
CA PHE A 93 14.88 -1.00 0.17
C PHE A 93 16.14 -0.86 1.00
N PHE A 94 15.97 -0.43 2.26
CA PHE A 94 17.07 -0.18 3.18
C PHE A 94 17.50 -1.43 3.94
N ASN A 95 16.54 -2.35 4.18
CA ASN A 95 16.71 -3.56 4.98
C ASN A 95 17.28 -3.28 6.39
N ASP A 96 16.92 -2.12 6.95
CA ASP A 96 17.33 -1.69 8.29
C ASP A 96 16.14 -0.99 8.97
N PRO A 97 15.64 -1.50 10.11
CA PRO A 97 16.03 -2.76 10.75
C PRO A 97 15.68 -4.00 9.89
N PRO A 98 16.19 -5.20 10.28
CA PRO A 98 15.78 -6.45 9.66
C PRO A 98 14.27 -6.68 9.74
N ALA A 99 13.79 -7.63 8.94
CA ALA A 99 12.38 -8.03 8.86
C ALA A 99 11.67 -8.12 10.24
N PRO A 100 10.39 -7.70 10.32
CA PRO A 100 9.54 -8.00 11.48
C PRO A 100 9.48 -9.50 11.77
N LEU A 101 9.30 -9.85 13.04
CA LEU A 101 9.22 -11.25 13.48
C LEU A 101 7.91 -11.96 13.07
N GLY A 102 6.92 -11.20 12.59
CA GLY A 102 5.63 -11.73 12.13
C GLY A 102 5.69 -12.40 10.76
N GLU A 103 4.65 -13.16 10.42
CA GLU A 103 4.52 -13.77 9.09
C GLU A 103 4.20 -12.71 8.02
N PRO A 104 4.83 -12.77 6.83
CA PRO A 104 4.44 -11.93 5.70
C PRO A 104 2.95 -12.09 5.34
N GLY A 105 2.28 -10.99 5.00
CA GLY A 105 0.85 -10.95 4.68
C GLY A 105 -0.07 -10.95 5.90
N LYS A 106 0.48 -10.82 7.11
CA LYS A 106 -0.28 -10.69 8.35
C LYS A 106 -0.14 -9.29 8.96
N PRO A 107 -1.18 -8.84 9.69
CA PRO A 107 -1.05 -7.69 10.56
C PRO A 107 0.12 -7.86 11.55
N PHE A 108 0.82 -6.76 11.84
CA PHE A 108 1.89 -6.73 12.83
C PHE A 108 1.85 -5.41 13.59
N ASN A 109 1.49 -5.44 14.88
CA ASN A 109 1.50 -4.26 15.73
C ASN A 109 2.93 -3.66 15.86
N GLU A 110 3.00 -2.34 16.06
CA GLU A 110 4.28 -1.60 16.17
C GLU A 110 5.15 -1.68 14.91
N LEU A 111 4.51 -1.71 13.72
CA LEU A 111 5.25 -1.83 12.46
C LEU A 111 6.11 -0.60 12.15
N TRP A 112 5.78 0.58 12.69
CA TRP A 112 6.62 1.79 12.74
C TRP A 112 8.00 1.55 13.38
N ASP A 113 8.21 0.46 14.12
CA ASP A 113 9.53 0.07 14.59
C ASP A 113 10.44 -0.50 13.50
N TYR A 114 9.94 -0.67 12.27
CA TYR A 114 10.63 -1.28 11.15
C TYR A 114 10.78 -0.33 9.95
N GLU A 115 11.38 -0.83 8.87
CA GLU A 115 11.27 -0.17 7.57
C GLU A 115 9.81 -0.23 7.12
N VAL A 116 9.20 0.93 6.90
CA VAL A 116 7.75 1.02 6.63
C VAL A 116 7.41 2.28 5.84
N VAL A 117 6.36 2.19 5.03
CA VAL A 117 5.69 3.35 4.42
C VAL A 117 4.27 3.43 4.97
N GLU A 118 3.90 4.62 5.41
CA GLU A 118 2.62 4.88 6.06
C GLU A 118 1.78 5.85 5.22
N ALA A 119 0.46 5.67 5.21
CA ALA A 119 -0.47 6.57 4.54
C ALA A 119 -1.68 6.83 5.43
N PHE A 120 -2.08 8.10 5.52
CA PHE A 120 -3.16 8.57 6.37
C PHE A 120 -4.25 9.24 5.53
N PHE A 121 -5.50 8.83 5.75
CA PHE A 121 -6.68 9.39 5.11
C PHE A 121 -7.63 9.93 6.18
N LEU A 122 -7.71 11.26 6.27
CA LEU A 122 -8.35 11.99 7.37
C LEU A 122 -9.63 12.69 6.91
N ASN A 123 -10.70 12.57 7.70
CA ASN A 123 -11.77 13.55 7.75
C ASN A 123 -11.41 14.58 8.84
N ASP A 124 -11.11 15.80 8.43
CA ASP A 124 -10.62 16.85 9.35
C ASP A 124 -11.71 17.53 10.19
N ILE A 125 -12.98 17.30 9.87
CA ILE A 125 -14.11 17.79 10.67
C ILE A 125 -14.42 16.84 11.82
N THR A 126 -14.41 15.54 11.58
CA THR A 126 -14.70 14.52 12.60
C THR A 126 -13.46 14.02 13.32
N GLU A 127 -12.26 14.36 12.82
CA GLU A 127 -10.97 13.79 13.24
C GLU A 127 -10.90 12.25 13.16
N GLN A 128 -11.71 11.65 12.30
CA GLN A 128 -11.63 10.22 12.01
C GLN A 128 -10.63 9.98 10.88
N TYR A 129 -9.75 9.01 11.04
CA TYR A 129 -8.75 8.69 10.02
C TYR A 129 -8.37 7.22 9.96
N LEU A 130 -8.16 6.78 8.72
CA LEU A 130 -7.53 5.51 8.39
C LEU A 130 -6.02 5.73 8.33
N GLU A 131 -5.28 4.84 8.96
CA GLU A 131 -3.82 4.74 8.89
C GLU A 131 -3.44 3.35 8.38
N VAL A 132 -2.55 3.33 7.39
CA VAL A 132 -2.09 2.11 6.71
C VAL A 132 -0.57 2.12 6.67
N GLU A 133 0.03 1.12 7.29
CA GLU A 133 1.48 0.92 7.33
C GLU A 133 1.85 -0.34 6.53
N LEU A 134 2.83 -0.23 5.64
CA LEU A 134 3.24 -1.28 4.71
C LEU A 134 4.75 -1.53 4.78
N CYS A 135 5.15 -2.75 5.14
CA CYS A 135 6.54 -3.15 5.25
C CYS A 135 7.05 -3.87 3.98
N PRO A 136 8.31 -3.64 3.53
CA PRO A 136 8.94 -4.37 2.42
C PRO A 136 9.10 -5.88 2.66
N HIS A 137 8.76 -6.38 3.86
CA HIS A 137 8.75 -7.80 4.19
C HIS A 137 7.35 -8.42 4.11
N GLY A 138 6.31 -7.63 3.80
CA GLY A 138 4.95 -8.09 3.54
C GLY A 138 4.01 -8.01 4.73
N GLN A 139 4.49 -7.67 5.93
CA GLN A 139 3.64 -7.32 7.06
C GLN A 139 2.98 -5.96 6.81
N HIS A 140 1.82 -5.77 7.41
CA HIS A 140 1.07 -4.51 7.37
C HIS A 140 0.51 -4.17 8.74
N LEU A 141 0.11 -2.92 8.94
CA LEU A 141 -0.72 -2.52 10.06
C LEU A 141 -1.79 -1.57 9.53
N VAL A 142 -3.04 -1.84 9.87
CA VAL A 142 -4.17 -1.01 9.48
C VAL A 142 -4.91 -0.61 10.75
N LEU A 143 -5.05 0.69 10.95
CA LEU A 143 -5.64 1.30 12.13
C LEU A 143 -6.80 2.22 11.72
N LEU A 144 -7.87 2.18 12.51
CA LEU A 144 -8.98 3.12 12.43
C LEU A 144 -8.98 3.94 13.72
N LEU A 145 -8.86 5.26 13.57
CA LEU A 145 -8.71 6.21 14.66
C LEU A 145 -9.82 7.26 14.65
N SER A 146 -10.24 7.72 15.83
CA SER A 146 -11.28 8.75 16.01
C SER A 146 -10.82 9.77 17.05
N GLY A 147 -10.26 10.88 16.58
CA GLY A 147 -9.44 11.79 17.38
C GLY A 147 -7.97 11.37 17.40
N ARG A 148 -7.09 12.35 17.69
CA ARG A 148 -5.62 12.15 17.66
C ARG A 148 -5.18 10.98 18.55
N ARG A 149 -4.51 9.99 17.93
CA ARG A 149 -3.96 8.78 18.57
C ARG A 149 -4.98 7.92 19.30
N ASN A 150 -6.27 8.08 19.00
CA ASN A 150 -7.33 7.31 19.62
C ASN A 150 -7.76 6.17 18.69
N VAL A 151 -6.98 5.08 18.73
CA VAL A 151 -7.26 3.84 17.98
C VAL A 151 -8.47 3.15 18.59
N TRP A 152 -9.49 2.89 17.76
CA TRP A 152 -10.67 2.12 18.17
C TRP A 152 -10.76 0.77 17.45
N LYS A 153 -9.99 0.58 16.36
CA LYS A 153 -9.79 -0.70 15.70
C LYS A 153 -8.39 -0.79 15.09
N GLN A 154 -7.77 -1.96 15.17
CA GLN A 154 -6.41 -2.19 14.68
C GLN A 154 -6.23 -3.59 14.13
N GLU A 155 -5.09 -3.82 13.46
CA GLU A 155 -4.70 -5.11 12.90
C GLU A 155 -5.73 -5.69 11.92
N LEU A 156 -6.38 -4.82 11.14
CA LEU A 156 -7.32 -5.27 10.11
C LEU A 156 -6.57 -6.04 9.00
N ASP A 157 -7.22 -7.07 8.47
CA ASP A 157 -6.70 -7.83 7.33
C ASP A 157 -6.53 -6.93 6.10
N LEU A 158 -5.49 -7.18 5.30
CA LEU A 158 -5.21 -6.39 4.11
C LEU A 158 -4.70 -7.28 2.98
N SER A 159 -5.26 -7.10 1.78
CA SER A 159 -4.67 -7.73 0.59
C SER A 159 -3.45 -6.93 0.16
N PHE A 160 -2.27 -7.37 0.62
CA PHE A 160 -0.99 -6.71 0.37
C PHE A 160 0.00 -7.66 -0.30
N LYS A 161 0.55 -7.24 -1.44
CA LYS A 161 1.59 -7.98 -2.17
C LYS A 161 2.85 -7.14 -2.26
N VAL A 162 3.99 -7.79 -2.03
CA VAL A 162 5.31 -7.15 -2.11
C VAL A 162 6.18 -7.86 -3.13
N SER A 163 6.88 -7.06 -3.93
CA SER A 163 8.00 -7.49 -4.76
C SER A 163 9.23 -6.71 -4.31
N ARG A 164 10.36 -7.39 -4.13
CA ARG A 164 11.57 -6.77 -3.58
C ARG A 164 12.81 -7.22 -4.34
N GLY A 165 13.61 -6.24 -4.75
CA GLY A 165 14.95 -6.43 -5.29
C GLY A 165 16.03 -6.12 -4.25
N GLU A 166 17.26 -5.92 -4.72
CA GLU A 166 18.39 -5.63 -3.82
C GLU A 166 18.34 -4.22 -3.21
N THR A 167 17.85 -3.24 -3.96
CA THR A 167 17.90 -1.82 -3.58
C THR A 167 16.55 -1.11 -3.59
N LYS A 168 15.50 -1.80 -4.04
CA LYS A 168 14.14 -1.26 -4.16
C LYS A 168 13.11 -2.31 -3.84
N TRP A 169 11.95 -1.85 -3.39
CA TRP A 169 10.76 -2.69 -3.24
C TRP A 169 9.53 -1.98 -3.80
N GLU A 170 8.56 -2.81 -4.16
CA GLU A 170 7.27 -2.41 -4.65
C GLU A 170 6.18 -3.08 -3.80
N GLY A 171 5.17 -2.31 -3.44
CA GLY A 171 4.02 -2.76 -2.66
C GLY A 171 2.73 -2.50 -3.41
N LYS A 172 1.76 -3.41 -3.30
CA LYS A 172 0.39 -3.21 -3.79
C LYS A 172 -0.59 -3.63 -2.73
N ALA A 173 -1.30 -2.66 -2.16
CA ALA A 173 -2.30 -2.86 -1.13
C ALA A 173 -3.68 -2.43 -1.63
N TYR A 174 -4.66 -3.32 -1.52
CA TYR A 174 -6.06 -2.98 -1.81
C TYR A 174 -6.76 -2.50 -0.54
N LEU A 175 -7.22 -1.25 -0.55
CA LEU A 175 -7.91 -0.61 0.56
C LEU A 175 -9.42 -0.57 0.26
N PRO A 176 -10.26 -1.38 0.93
CA PRO A 176 -11.69 -1.40 0.67
C PRO A 176 -12.38 -0.12 1.20
N TRP A 177 -13.48 0.29 0.56
CA TRP A 177 -14.23 1.49 0.98
C TRP A 177 -14.66 1.47 2.45
N CYS A 178 -14.94 0.28 3.00
CA CYS A 178 -15.31 0.15 4.40
C CYS A 178 -14.20 0.56 5.38
N TYR A 179 -12.94 0.69 4.97
CA TYR A 179 -11.86 1.12 5.87
C TYR A 179 -11.76 2.64 5.97
N PHE A 180 -12.26 3.38 4.98
CA PHE A 180 -12.15 4.84 4.99
C PHE A 180 -13.22 5.47 5.88
N PRO A 181 -12.85 6.47 6.72
CA PRO A 181 -13.85 7.26 7.42
C PRO A 181 -14.72 8.00 6.39
N PRO A 182 -15.98 8.34 6.73
CA PRO A 182 -16.83 9.10 5.83
C PRO A 182 -16.15 10.43 5.48
N ASN A 183 -16.20 10.84 4.22
CA ASN A 183 -15.72 12.16 3.76
C ASN A 183 -14.25 12.44 4.10
N VAL A 184 -13.33 11.66 3.51
CA VAL A 184 -11.89 11.96 3.58
C VAL A 184 -11.60 13.28 2.87
N THR A 185 -11.00 14.23 3.60
CA THR A 185 -10.67 15.58 3.14
C THR A 185 -9.18 15.89 3.16
N LYS A 186 -8.37 15.10 3.85
CA LYS A 186 -6.94 15.33 4.02
C LYS A 186 -6.11 14.06 3.89
N PHE A 187 -4.87 14.23 3.47
CA PHE A 187 -3.90 13.16 3.28
C PHE A 187 -2.51 13.57 3.77
N ASN A 188 -1.79 12.58 4.28
CA ASN A 188 -0.33 12.64 4.44
C ASN A 188 0.24 11.22 4.31
N SER A 189 1.55 11.13 4.08
CA SER A 189 2.24 9.86 3.97
C SER A 189 3.65 10.00 4.51
N PHE A 190 4.15 8.93 5.11
CA PHE A 190 5.42 8.92 5.81
C PHE A 190 6.25 7.69 5.41
N ALA A 191 7.55 7.78 5.63
CA ALA A 191 8.44 6.64 5.52
C ALA A 191 9.38 6.62 6.72
N ILE A 192 9.62 5.42 7.25
CA ILE A 192 10.57 5.17 8.34
C ILE A 192 11.54 4.11 7.87
N HIS A 193 12.82 4.32 8.15
CA HIS A 193 13.89 3.33 7.95
C HIS A 193 15.08 3.64 8.85
N GLY A 194 16.02 2.71 8.92
CA GLY A 194 17.20 2.80 9.77
C GLY A 194 16.93 2.36 11.21
N SER A 195 17.98 1.87 11.87
CA SER A 195 17.91 1.41 13.26
C SER A 195 18.52 2.40 14.27
N LYS A 196 18.02 2.36 15.51
CA LYS A 196 18.60 3.09 16.67
C LYS A 196 18.77 4.59 16.38
N ASP A 197 19.96 5.13 16.62
CA ASP A 197 20.28 6.54 16.40
C ASP A 197 20.35 6.94 14.91
N LYS A 198 20.21 5.98 13.99
CA LYS A 198 20.17 6.19 12.54
C LYS A 198 18.76 6.08 11.95
N ARG A 199 17.72 6.05 12.80
CA ARG A 199 16.32 6.14 12.37
C ARG A 199 16.11 7.42 11.57
N ASN A 200 15.53 7.28 10.38
CA ASN A 200 15.07 8.37 9.53
C ASN A 200 13.56 8.38 9.55
N TYR A 201 13.00 9.59 9.55
CA TYR A 201 11.57 9.83 9.56
C TYR A 201 11.29 10.83 8.46
N GLU A 202 10.46 10.45 7.50
CA GLU A 202 10.21 11.20 6.29
C GLU A 202 8.72 11.47 6.13
N ALA A 203 8.37 12.58 5.52
CA ALA A 203 7.00 13.04 5.38
C ALA A 203 6.76 13.65 4.00
N LEU A 204 5.63 13.30 3.40
CA LEU A 204 5.09 13.97 2.22
C LEU A 204 4.82 15.45 2.54
N TYR A 205 4.18 15.70 3.69
CA TYR A 205 3.95 17.04 4.23
C TYR A 205 4.55 17.14 5.63
N PRO A 206 5.79 17.66 5.75
CA PRO A 206 6.51 17.74 7.02
C PRO A 206 6.03 18.89 7.92
N VAL A 207 6.53 18.90 9.16
CA VAL A 207 6.40 20.03 10.08
C VAL A 207 7.28 21.18 9.56
N PRO A 208 6.73 22.39 9.32
CA PRO A 208 7.52 23.52 8.86
C PRO A 208 8.61 23.88 9.87
N GLN A 209 9.81 24.22 9.40
CA GLN A 209 10.96 24.45 10.29
C GLN A 209 10.73 25.56 11.32
N HIS A 210 9.99 26.60 10.93
CA HIS A 210 9.68 27.73 11.80
C HIS A 210 8.68 27.40 12.92
N GLU A 211 8.00 26.24 12.84
CA GLU A 211 7.09 25.73 13.87
C GLU A 211 7.74 24.67 14.77
N LEU A 212 8.98 24.26 14.46
CA LEU A 212 9.71 23.27 15.24
C LEU A 212 10.17 23.83 16.59
N GLN A 213 10.00 23.04 17.63
CA GLN A 213 10.52 23.30 18.97
C GLN A 213 11.90 22.64 19.15
N GLN A 214 12.77 23.26 19.95
CA GLN A 214 14.06 22.68 20.26
C GLN A 214 13.89 21.31 20.94
N GLY A 215 14.53 20.28 20.37
CA GLY A 215 14.46 18.91 20.89
C GLY A 215 13.17 18.16 20.54
N GLN A 216 12.29 18.75 19.73
CA GLN A 216 11.08 18.08 19.23
C GLN A 216 11.44 16.76 18.52
N LYS A 217 10.55 15.79 18.67
CA LYS A 217 10.64 14.46 18.04
C LYS A 217 9.59 14.35 16.94
N PRO A 218 9.77 13.45 15.96
CA PRO A 218 8.76 13.14 14.97
C PRO A 218 7.43 12.76 15.62
N ASP A 219 6.34 13.33 15.12
CA ASP A 219 4.97 12.97 15.50
C ASP A 219 4.09 13.01 14.24
N PHE A 220 3.80 11.84 13.68
CA PHE A 220 3.03 11.71 12.44
C PHE A 220 1.53 11.93 12.64
N HIS A 221 1.05 12.01 13.88
CA HIS A 221 -0.34 12.34 14.21
C HIS A 221 -0.58 13.84 14.42
N ARG A 222 0.33 14.70 13.92
CA ARG A 222 0.08 16.15 13.81
C ARG A 222 -0.82 16.43 12.60
N LEU A 223 -2.10 16.14 12.79
CA LEU A 223 -3.16 16.21 11.77
C LEU A 223 -3.27 17.59 11.10
N GLU A 224 -2.83 18.65 11.79
CA GLU A 224 -2.80 20.01 11.27
C GLU A 224 -1.94 20.20 10.00
N TYR A 225 -0.96 19.32 9.74
CA TYR A 225 -0.10 19.41 8.56
C TYR A 225 -0.57 18.61 7.36
N PHE A 226 -1.60 17.78 7.53
CA PHE A 226 -2.14 17.01 6.42
C PHE A 226 -2.74 17.98 5.40
N LYS A 227 -2.55 17.70 4.11
CA LYS A 227 -2.98 18.60 3.04
C LYS A 227 -4.30 18.16 2.41
N PRO A 228 -5.03 19.08 1.77
CA PRO A 228 -6.28 18.76 1.09
C PRO A 228 -6.14 17.56 0.15
N PHE A 229 -7.11 16.66 0.23
CA PHE A 229 -7.21 15.45 -0.56
C PHE A 229 -8.68 15.19 -0.87
N SER A 230 -8.98 14.68 -2.07
CA SER A 230 -10.34 14.32 -2.44
C SER A 230 -10.33 13.16 -3.42
N PHE A 231 -11.05 12.09 -3.10
CA PHE A 231 -11.25 10.97 -4.03
C PHE A 231 -12.00 11.38 -5.30
N ASN A 232 -12.71 12.50 -5.32
CA ASN A 232 -13.40 13.00 -6.52
C ASN A 232 -12.41 13.38 -7.63
N THR A 233 -11.19 13.80 -7.28
CA THR A 233 -10.11 14.01 -8.26
C THR A 233 -9.66 12.69 -8.91
N LEU A 234 -9.90 11.54 -8.28
CA LEU A 234 -9.58 10.20 -8.77
C LEU A 234 -10.77 9.51 -9.46
N LEU A 235 -11.99 9.74 -8.99
CA LEU A 235 -13.18 8.96 -9.33
C LEU A 235 -14.26 9.77 -10.06
N GLY A 236 -14.02 11.07 -10.27
CA GLY A 236 -14.94 12.01 -10.91
C GLY A 236 -15.68 12.89 -9.92
N GLU A 237 -16.04 14.10 -10.36
CA GLU A 237 -16.66 15.14 -9.51
C GLU A 237 -17.98 14.68 -8.87
N GLU A 238 -18.78 13.87 -9.59
CA GLU A 238 -20.08 13.36 -9.13
C GLU A 238 -19.97 12.11 -8.26
N TRP A 239 -18.77 11.56 -8.07
CA TRP A 239 -18.58 10.37 -7.25
C TRP A 239 -18.87 10.67 -5.78
N LYS A 240 -19.52 9.73 -5.12
CA LYS A 240 -19.82 9.78 -3.69
C LYS A 240 -19.20 8.58 -3.01
N GLN A 241 -18.53 8.85 -1.89
CA GLN A 241 -17.95 7.79 -1.09
C GLN A 241 -19.04 6.84 -0.58
N PRO A 242 -18.91 5.52 -0.81
CA PRO A 242 -19.81 4.54 -0.21
C PRO A 242 -19.78 4.61 1.31
N GLU A 243 -20.93 4.34 1.93
CA GLU A 243 -21.01 4.25 3.39
C GLU A 243 -20.14 3.10 3.92
N SER A 244 -19.64 3.29 5.13
CA SER A 244 -18.88 2.26 5.84
C SER A 244 -19.56 1.92 7.16
N GLU A 245 -19.96 0.66 7.26
CA GLU A 245 -20.47 0.05 8.49
C GLU A 245 -19.45 0.05 9.65
N LEU A 246 -18.17 0.27 9.36
CA LEU A 246 -17.14 0.32 10.39
C LEU A 246 -17.17 1.65 11.17
N TRP A 247 -17.63 2.74 10.56
CA TRP A 247 -17.51 4.10 11.11
C TRP A 247 -18.82 4.65 11.69
N LEU A 248 -19.82 3.79 11.92
CA LEU A 248 -21.13 4.12 12.49
C LEU A 248 -21.07 4.52 13.97
#